data_AF-A0ABD1WDM5-F1
#
_entry.id   AF-A0ABD1WDM5-F1
#
_cell.length_a   1.000
_cell.length_b   1.000
_cell.length_c   1.000
_cell.angle_alpha   90.00
_cell.angle_beta   90.00
_cell.angle_gamma   90.00
#
_symmetry.space_group_name_H-M   'P 1'
#
loop_
_entity.id
_entity.type
_entity.pdbx_description
1 polymer ?
#
loop_
_entity_poly.entity_id
_entity_poly.type
_entity_poly.pdbx_seq_one_letter_code
_entity_poly.pdbx_strand_id
1 'polypeptide(L)'
;MWVAGLETVGGFGLACCESQVGRGEDVESQVGRGGNAESQLGRGEDAESQVGRGGYTESQVGRGEEAESKVGRGGYAESQVGRGGNAESQLGRGEDAESQVERGGYAESQVGRGEEAESQLGRGGFAESQVGRGEDAESQVGRGGYAESQVGRGEEAESQFGRGGYAESQVGRSGDAESQVWERRRR
;
A
#
# COMPACT_ATOMS: atom_id res chain seq x y z
N MET A 1 28.09 4.51 -3.38
CA MET A 1 27.27 5.73 -3.26
C MET A 1 26.79 6.10 -4.67
N TRP A 2 25.69 5.49 -5.11
CA TRP A 2 25.01 5.90 -6.34
C TRP A 2 23.69 6.53 -5.91
N VAL A 3 23.68 7.85 -5.81
CA VAL A 3 22.45 8.65 -5.75
C VAL A 3 22.06 8.85 -7.21
N ALA A 4 21.04 8.14 -7.67
CA ALA A 4 20.45 8.36 -8.98
C ALA A 4 19.27 9.32 -8.83
N GLY A 5 19.47 10.57 -9.23
CA GLY A 5 18.45 11.46 -9.79
C GLY A 5 17.34 11.98 -8.87
N LEU A 6 17.62 13.02 -8.07
CA LEU A 6 16.59 14.04 -7.81
C LEU A 6 16.47 14.92 -9.07
N GLU A 7 15.62 14.54 -10.02
CA GLU A 7 15.10 15.51 -10.99
C GLU A 7 13.80 16.10 -10.44
N THR A 8 13.93 17.04 -9.49
CA THR A 8 12.83 17.93 -9.12
C THR A 8 12.62 18.93 -10.25
N VAL A 9 11.84 18.57 -11.27
CA VAL A 9 11.41 19.54 -12.28
C VAL A 9 10.23 20.35 -11.71
N GLY A 10 10.58 21.38 -10.93
CA GLY A 10 9.66 22.47 -10.63
C GLY A 10 9.35 23.24 -11.91
N GLY A 11 8.22 22.92 -12.56
CA GLY A 11 7.78 23.63 -13.76
C GLY A 11 6.29 23.42 -14.00
N PHE A 12 5.54 24.53 -14.05
CA PHE A 12 4.14 24.54 -14.44
C PHE A 12 3.97 23.92 -15.84
N GLY A 13 3.49 22.67 -15.90
CA GLY A 13 3.03 22.05 -17.14
C GLY A 13 3.20 20.54 -17.12
N LEU A 14 2.08 19.81 -17.14
CA LEU A 14 1.89 18.45 -17.69
C LEU A 14 3.17 17.59 -17.85
N ALA A 15 3.96 17.41 -16.80
CA ALA A 15 5.20 16.65 -16.84
C ALA A 15 5.00 15.32 -16.10
N CYS A 16 5.37 14.22 -16.75
CA CYS A 16 5.63 12.96 -16.05
C CYS A 16 6.84 13.19 -15.14
N CYS A 17 6.72 12.82 -13.87
CA CYS A 17 7.83 12.86 -12.92
C CYS A 17 8.10 11.41 -12.50
N GLU A 18 9.25 10.86 -12.90
CA GLU A 18 9.61 9.47 -12.61
C GLU A 18 10.95 9.44 -11.86
N SER A 19 11.06 8.56 -10.87
CA SER A 19 12.30 8.33 -10.12
C SER A 19 12.54 6.84 -9.95
N GLN A 20 13.75 6.38 -10.23
CA GLN A 20 14.16 4.98 -10.05
C GLN A 20 15.49 4.90 -9.31
N VAL A 21 15.52 4.16 -8.20
CA VAL A 21 16.76 3.92 -7.45
C VAL A 21 16.99 2.43 -7.21
N GLY A 22 18.16 1.94 -7.63
CA GLY A 22 18.44 0.52 -7.68
C GLY A 22 18.81 -0.13 -6.34
N ARG A 23 19.93 0.28 -5.72
CA ARG A 23 20.49 -0.37 -4.52
C ARG A 23 21.26 0.60 -3.63
N GLY A 24 21.08 0.50 -2.32
CA GLY A 24 21.80 1.25 -1.29
C GLY A 24 21.64 0.61 0.10
N GLU A 25 22.30 1.18 1.11
CA GLU A 25 21.94 0.93 2.51
C GLU A 25 20.67 1.74 2.80
N ASP A 26 20.75 3.06 2.65
CA ASP A 26 19.59 3.96 2.67
C ASP A 26 19.20 4.35 1.23
N VAL A 27 17.94 4.14 0.87
CA VAL A 27 17.40 4.45 -0.44
C VAL A 27 16.12 5.25 -0.30
N GLU A 28 16.15 6.51 -0.71
CA GLU A 28 14.98 7.39 -0.70
C GLU A 28 14.65 7.91 -2.09
N SER A 29 13.37 8.03 -2.39
CA SER A 29 12.87 8.66 -3.60
C SER A 29 11.63 9.50 -3.30
N GLN A 30 11.60 10.73 -3.82
CA GLN A 30 10.49 11.64 -3.64
C GLN A 30 10.07 12.24 -4.98
N VAL A 31 8.81 12.04 -5.33
CA VAL A 31 8.21 12.58 -6.56
C VAL A 31 7.09 13.53 -6.20
N GLY A 32 7.16 14.75 -6.72
CA GLY A 32 6.27 15.85 -6.36
C GLY A 32 4.89 15.80 -7.03
N ARG A 33 4.63 16.76 -7.92
CA ARG A 33 3.34 16.88 -8.63
C ARG A 33 3.54 16.71 -10.12
N GLY A 34 2.73 15.87 -10.77
CA GLY A 34 2.81 15.59 -12.21
C GLY A 34 1.50 15.04 -12.76
N GLY A 35 1.39 14.90 -14.08
CA GLY A 35 0.27 14.15 -14.69
C GLY A 35 0.33 12.68 -14.29
N ASN A 36 1.52 12.10 -14.47
CA ASN A 36 1.94 10.79 -13.96
C ASN A 36 3.13 11.01 -13.01
N ALA A 37 3.08 10.45 -11.82
CA ALA A 37 4.14 10.54 -10.83
C ALA A 37 4.49 9.14 -10.33
N GLU A 38 5.70 8.67 -10.62
CA GLU A 38 6.10 7.28 -10.42
C GLU A 38 7.44 7.19 -9.69
N SER A 39 7.52 6.33 -8.67
CA SER A 39 8.74 6.11 -7.90
C SER A 39 8.98 4.62 -7.68
N GLN A 40 10.16 4.14 -8.06
CA GLN A 40 10.52 2.73 -7.93
C GLN A 40 11.86 2.56 -7.21
N LEU A 41 11.84 1.83 -6.11
CA LEU A 41 13.02 1.49 -5.31
C LEU A 41 13.30 -0.01 -5.38
N GLY A 42 14.55 -0.39 -5.66
CA GLY A 42 14.94 -1.79 -5.80
C GLY A 42 15.24 -2.49 -4.48
N ARG A 43 16.35 -2.13 -3.82
CA ARG A 43 16.79 -2.79 -2.57
C ARG A 43 17.56 -1.83 -1.64
N GLY A 44 17.07 -1.66 -0.42
CA GLY A 44 17.73 -0.97 0.70
C GLY A 44 17.88 -1.88 1.92
N GLU A 45 18.61 -1.46 2.94
CA GLU A 45 18.28 -1.79 4.33
C GLU A 45 17.09 -0.94 4.75
N ASP A 46 17.16 0.38 4.52
CA ASP A 46 16.05 1.32 4.67
C ASP A 46 15.65 1.85 3.29
N ALA A 47 14.41 1.62 2.89
CA ALA A 47 13.90 2.02 1.58
C ALA A 47 12.57 2.78 1.69
N GLU A 48 12.59 4.09 1.42
CA GLU A 48 11.39 4.94 1.51
C GLU A 48 11.09 5.62 0.17
N SER A 49 9.88 5.38 -0.34
CA SER A 49 9.39 6.00 -1.56
C SER A 49 8.17 6.86 -1.26
N GLN A 50 8.19 8.13 -1.68
CA GLN A 50 7.07 9.06 -1.51
C GLN A 50 6.65 9.66 -2.85
N VAL A 51 5.36 9.59 -3.15
CA VAL A 51 4.77 10.21 -4.34
C VAL A 51 3.66 11.16 -3.92
N GLY A 52 3.73 12.39 -4.42
CA GLY A 52 2.85 13.48 -4.05
C GLY A 52 1.49 13.41 -4.71
N ARG A 53 1.27 14.21 -5.77
CA ARG A 53 -0.05 14.33 -6.42
C ARG A 53 -0.01 14.21 -7.93
N GLY A 54 -0.96 13.49 -8.51
CA GLY A 54 -1.12 13.41 -9.96
C GLY A 54 -2.45 12.86 -10.42
N GLY A 55 -2.58 12.62 -11.72
CA GLY A 55 -3.68 11.82 -12.27
C GLY A 55 -3.41 10.33 -12.04
N TYR A 56 -2.19 9.90 -12.33
CA TYR A 56 -1.66 8.58 -11.98
C TYR A 56 -0.50 8.75 -11.01
N THR A 57 -0.53 8.05 -9.88
CA THR A 57 0.52 8.10 -8.87
C THR A 57 0.87 6.69 -8.42
N GLU A 58 2.12 6.28 -8.59
CA GLU A 58 2.58 4.94 -8.26
C GLU A 58 3.88 4.99 -7.46
N SER A 59 3.92 4.23 -6.36
CA SER A 59 5.13 4.06 -5.57
C SER A 59 5.39 2.58 -5.34
N GLN A 60 6.58 2.10 -5.68
CA GLN A 60 6.99 0.72 -5.49
C GLN A 60 8.30 0.64 -4.70
N VAL A 61 8.33 -0.21 -3.68
CA VAL A 61 9.54 -0.55 -2.93
C VAL A 61 9.79 -2.04 -2.95
N GLY A 62 10.89 -2.47 -3.55
CA GLY A 62 11.20 -3.89 -3.78
C GLY A 62 11.56 -4.65 -2.50
N ARG A 63 12.69 -4.31 -1.86
CA ARG A 63 13.16 -5.00 -0.64
C ARG A 63 13.87 -4.06 0.35
N GLY A 64 13.54 -4.17 1.64
CA GLY A 64 14.17 -3.47 2.77
C GLY A 64 14.21 -4.35 4.02
N GLU A 65 14.99 -4.01 5.04
CA GLU A 65 14.63 -4.37 6.42
C GLU A 65 13.46 -3.49 6.87
N GLU A 66 13.54 -2.19 6.59
CA GLU A 66 12.45 -1.22 6.66
C GLU A 66 12.11 -0.78 5.23
N ALA A 67 10.87 -1.01 4.81
CA ALA A 67 10.42 -0.70 3.46
C ALA A 67 9.09 0.03 3.51
N GLU A 68 9.09 1.29 3.08
CA GLU A 68 7.94 2.17 3.19
C GLU A 68 7.59 2.81 1.84
N SER A 69 6.33 2.72 1.48
CA SER A 69 5.78 3.34 0.27
C SER A 69 4.62 4.25 0.65
N LYS A 70 4.70 5.52 0.28
CA LYS A 70 3.67 6.53 0.55
C LYS A 70 3.20 7.18 -0.74
N VAL A 71 1.88 7.24 -0.94
CA VAL A 71 1.28 7.94 -2.07
C VAL A 71 0.19 8.89 -1.57
N GLY A 72 0.30 10.16 -1.95
CA GLY A 72 -0.54 11.24 -1.45
C GLY A 72 -1.92 11.32 -2.09
N ARG A 73 -2.00 11.70 -3.37
CA ARG A 73 -3.29 11.83 -4.07
C ARG A 73 -3.21 11.58 -5.58
N GLY A 74 -3.98 10.62 -6.06
CA GLY A 74 -4.16 10.29 -7.49
C GLY A 74 -5.62 10.34 -7.92
N GLY A 75 -5.88 10.23 -9.23
CA GLY A 75 -7.10 9.58 -9.72
C GLY A 75 -6.91 8.07 -9.58
N TYR A 76 -5.83 7.55 -10.15
CA TYR A 76 -5.31 6.20 -9.91
C TYR A 76 -4.11 6.30 -8.97
N ALA A 77 -4.17 5.65 -7.82
CA ALA A 77 -3.14 5.74 -6.80
C ALA A 77 -2.76 4.35 -6.28
N GLU A 78 -1.49 3.97 -6.48
CA GLU A 78 -1.00 2.64 -6.17
C GLU A 78 0.27 2.71 -5.33
N SER A 79 0.30 1.94 -4.25
CA SER A 79 1.45 1.88 -3.35
C SER A 79 1.78 0.42 -3.05
N GLN A 80 2.98 -0.01 -3.39
CA GLN A 80 3.41 -1.39 -3.26
C GLN A 80 4.71 -1.52 -2.47
N VAL A 81 4.75 -2.49 -1.55
CA VAL A 81 5.97 -2.94 -0.90
C VAL A 81 6.16 -4.45 -1.08
N GLY A 82 7.26 -4.85 -1.72
CA GLY A 82 7.58 -6.25 -1.98
C GLY A 82 7.95 -7.03 -0.73
N ARG A 83 9.06 -6.67 -0.08
CA ARG A 83 9.53 -7.45 1.09
C ARG A 83 10.28 -6.62 2.13
N GLY A 84 9.89 -6.75 3.39
CA GLY A 84 10.73 -6.29 4.50
C GLY A 84 10.53 -6.97 5.85
N GLY A 85 11.31 -6.53 6.83
CA GLY A 85 11.09 -6.83 8.25
C GLY A 85 9.90 -6.04 8.77
N ASN A 86 9.93 -4.72 8.54
CA ASN A 86 8.80 -3.80 8.63
C ASN A 86 8.47 -3.33 7.23
N ALA A 87 7.26 -3.59 6.76
CA ALA A 87 6.83 -3.24 5.42
C ALA A 87 5.51 -2.48 5.48
N GLU A 88 5.53 -1.22 5.08
CA GLU A 88 4.42 -0.30 5.23
C GLU A 88 4.04 0.32 3.89
N SER A 89 2.78 0.22 3.52
CA SER A 89 2.23 0.86 2.34
C SER A 89 1.09 1.77 2.75
N GLN A 90 1.17 3.05 2.39
CA GLN A 90 0.19 4.06 2.78
C GLN A 90 -0.28 4.87 1.58
N LEU A 91 -1.60 4.96 1.46
CA LEU A 91 -2.29 5.70 0.42
C LEU A 91 -3.24 6.73 1.01
N GLY A 92 -3.11 7.98 0.57
CA GLY A 92 -3.96 9.07 1.03
C GLY A 92 -5.33 9.08 0.35
N ARG A 93 -5.37 9.31 -0.97
CA ARG A 93 -6.63 9.41 -1.72
C ARG A 93 -6.52 9.09 -3.22
N GLY A 94 -7.42 8.24 -3.72
CA GLY A 94 -7.65 7.95 -5.15
C GLY A 94 -9.14 8.03 -5.50
N GLU A 95 -9.48 7.95 -6.79
CA GLU A 95 -10.73 7.30 -7.23
C GLU A 95 -10.51 5.79 -7.12
N ASP A 96 -9.43 5.29 -7.72
CA ASP A 96 -8.96 3.91 -7.53
C ASP A 96 -7.69 3.93 -6.68
N ALA A 97 -7.76 3.33 -5.49
CA ALA A 97 -6.70 3.38 -4.50
C ALA A 97 -6.32 1.98 -4.02
N GLU A 98 -5.11 1.54 -4.37
CA GLU A 98 -4.64 0.17 -4.07
C GLU A 98 -3.32 0.18 -3.31
N SER A 99 -3.36 -0.33 -2.08
CA SER A 99 -2.20 -0.50 -1.23
C SER A 99 -1.87 -1.98 -1.09
N GLN A 100 -0.63 -2.37 -1.42
CA GLN A 100 -0.19 -3.74 -1.29
C GLN A 100 1.12 -3.89 -0.50
N VAL A 101 1.18 -4.92 0.33
CA VAL A 101 2.44 -5.42 0.90
C VAL A 101 2.54 -6.93 0.70
N GLU A 102 3.51 -7.38 -0.09
CA GLU A 102 3.68 -8.81 -0.41
C GLU A 102 4.17 -9.61 0.81
N ARG A 103 5.18 -9.11 1.54
CA ARG A 103 5.77 -9.83 2.67
C ARG A 103 6.47 -8.97 3.72
N GLY A 104 5.98 -9.03 4.97
CA GLY A 104 6.59 -8.38 6.14
C GLY A 104 6.88 -9.35 7.29
N GLY A 105 7.70 -8.96 8.27
CA GLY A 105 7.58 -9.48 9.64
C GLY A 105 6.38 -8.81 10.32
N TYR A 106 6.37 -7.48 10.25
CA TYR A 106 5.24 -6.59 10.44
C TYR A 106 4.88 -6.01 9.07
N ALA A 107 3.64 -6.24 8.63
CA ALA A 107 3.14 -5.75 7.35
C ALA A 107 1.92 -4.88 7.60
N GLU A 108 1.97 -3.65 7.11
CA GLU A 108 0.86 -2.70 7.25
C GLU A 108 0.50 -2.13 5.88
N SER A 109 -0.80 -2.10 5.60
CA SER A 109 -1.32 -1.52 4.37
C SER A 109 -2.51 -0.64 4.72
N GLN A 110 -2.45 0.62 4.31
CA GLN A 110 -3.48 1.60 4.61
C GLN A 110 -3.93 2.32 3.34
N VAL A 111 -5.24 2.39 3.14
CA VAL A 111 -5.88 3.23 2.13
C VAL A 111 -6.82 4.22 2.80
N GLY A 112 -6.58 5.52 2.62
CA GLY A 112 -7.36 6.58 3.25
C GLY A 112 -8.74 6.77 2.62
N ARG A 113 -8.79 7.00 1.30
CA ARG A 113 -10.06 7.22 0.58
C ARG A 113 -10.00 6.87 -0.91
N GLY A 114 -10.96 6.06 -1.38
CA GLY A 114 -11.23 5.73 -2.79
C GLY A 114 -12.71 5.88 -3.13
N GLU A 115 -13.07 5.73 -4.40
CA GLU A 115 -14.34 5.11 -4.81
C GLU A 115 -14.16 3.59 -4.72
N GLU A 116 -13.12 3.07 -5.38
CA GLU A 116 -12.60 1.71 -5.19
C GLU A 116 -11.35 1.77 -4.29
N ALA A 117 -11.40 1.13 -3.12
CA ALA A 117 -10.33 1.19 -2.13
C ALA A 117 -9.93 -0.21 -1.68
N GLU A 118 -8.73 -0.64 -2.07
CA GLU A 118 -8.22 -1.98 -1.80
C GLU A 118 -6.94 -1.96 -0.97
N SER A 119 -6.92 -2.75 0.09
CA SER A 119 -5.72 -2.98 0.89
C SER A 119 -5.41 -4.48 0.94
N GLN A 120 -4.24 -4.87 0.45
CA GLN A 120 -3.85 -6.27 0.34
C GLN A 120 -2.52 -6.55 1.05
N LEU A 121 -2.52 -7.58 1.89
CA LEU A 121 -1.34 -8.07 2.60
C LEU A 121 -1.09 -9.53 2.24
N GLY A 122 0.08 -9.86 1.68
CA GLY A 122 0.43 -11.21 1.29
C GLY A 122 0.79 -12.11 2.47
N ARG A 123 1.93 -11.87 3.13
CA ARG A 123 2.40 -12.67 4.28
C ARG A 123 3.07 -11.84 5.36
N GLY A 124 2.69 -12.04 6.62
CA GLY A 124 3.44 -11.48 7.75
C GLY A 124 3.29 -12.21 9.07
N GLY A 125 4.12 -11.89 10.06
CA GLY A 125 3.92 -12.35 11.44
C GLY A 125 2.72 -11.64 12.05
N PHE A 126 2.72 -10.31 11.91
CA PHE A 126 1.64 -9.39 12.18
C PHE A 126 1.28 -8.68 10.88
N ALA A 127 -0.01 -8.64 10.55
CA ALA A 127 -0.51 -8.07 9.31
C ALA A 127 -1.73 -7.20 9.63
N GLU A 128 -1.65 -5.90 9.35
CA GLU A 128 -2.71 -4.94 9.61
C GLU A 128 -3.12 -4.21 8.33
N SER A 129 -4.36 -4.44 7.92
CA SER A 129 -4.90 -3.86 6.70
C SER A 129 -6.04 -2.91 7.06
N GLN A 130 -5.94 -1.65 6.63
CA GLN A 130 -6.95 -0.63 6.91
C GLN A 130 -7.41 0.05 5.62
N VAL A 131 -8.72 0.16 5.47
CA VAL A 131 -9.36 0.95 4.41
C VAL A 131 -10.31 1.95 5.06
N GLY A 132 -10.09 3.25 4.84
CA GLY A 132 -10.83 4.32 5.50
C GLY A 132 -12.22 4.54 4.92
N ARG A 133 -12.32 4.88 3.62
CA ARG A 133 -13.59 5.15 2.96
C ARG A 133 -13.55 4.84 1.46
N GLY A 134 -14.45 3.99 0.98
CA GLY A 134 -14.70 3.66 -0.44
C GLY A 134 -16.20 3.60 -0.70
N GLU A 135 -16.66 3.62 -1.95
CA GLU A 135 -17.97 3.02 -2.27
C GLU A 135 -17.83 1.50 -2.15
N ASP A 136 -16.77 0.96 -2.77
CA ASP A 136 -16.32 -0.42 -2.65
C ASP A 136 -15.00 -0.44 -1.88
N ALA A 137 -15.00 -1.09 -0.71
CA ALA A 137 -13.87 -1.11 0.18
C ALA A 137 -13.48 -2.55 0.55
N GLU A 138 -12.32 -2.99 0.08
CA GLU A 138 -11.83 -4.34 0.31
C GLU A 138 -10.54 -4.36 1.10
N SER A 139 -10.48 -5.26 2.06
CA SER A 139 -9.27 -5.51 2.82
C SER A 139 -8.98 -7.00 2.87
N GLN A 140 -7.80 -7.39 2.39
CA GLN A 140 -7.41 -8.78 2.26
C GLN A 140 -6.09 -9.04 2.98
N VAL A 141 -6.08 -10.02 3.88
CA VAL A 141 -4.89 -10.43 4.62
C VAL A 141 -4.61 -11.92 4.40
N GLY A 142 -3.58 -12.23 3.61
CA GLY A 142 -3.26 -13.56 3.11
C GLY A 142 -2.79 -14.55 4.18
N ARG A 143 -1.59 -14.41 4.74
CA ARG A 143 -1.07 -15.40 5.73
C ARG A 143 -0.31 -14.76 6.87
N GLY A 144 -0.73 -15.00 8.11
CA GLY A 144 0.04 -14.54 9.26
C GLY A 144 -0.30 -15.15 10.61
N GLY A 145 0.49 -14.83 11.62
CA GLY A 145 0.22 -15.25 13.00
C GLY A 145 -0.99 -14.51 13.56
N TYR A 146 -0.97 -13.19 13.41
CA TYR A 146 -2.03 -12.26 13.77
C TYR A 146 -2.36 -11.40 12.56
N ALA A 147 -3.65 -11.32 12.25
CA ALA A 147 -4.17 -10.52 11.14
C ALA A 147 -5.30 -9.63 11.63
N GLU A 148 -5.24 -8.35 11.30
CA GLU A 148 -6.28 -7.38 11.57
C GLU A 148 -6.71 -6.72 10.26
N SER A 149 -8.03 -6.62 10.06
CA SER A 149 -8.63 -5.88 8.95
C SER A 149 -9.62 -4.88 9.50
N GLN A 150 -9.46 -3.62 9.12
CA GLN A 150 -10.44 -2.58 9.39
C GLN A 150 -10.91 -1.95 8.09
N VAL A 151 -12.21 -2.03 7.82
CA VAL A 151 -12.85 -1.34 6.69
C VAL A 151 -13.82 -0.32 7.25
N GLY A 152 -13.61 0.96 6.94
CA GLY A 152 -14.32 2.08 7.55
C GLY A 152 -15.73 2.25 7.00
N ARG A 153 -15.91 3.10 5.98
CA ARG A 153 -17.24 3.41 5.44
C ARG A 153 -17.33 3.16 3.93
N GLY A 154 -18.41 2.51 3.51
CA GLY A 154 -18.74 2.36 2.09
C GLY A 154 -20.16 1.89 1.82
N GLU A 155 -20.49 1.60 0.58
CA GLU A 155 -21.72 0.89 0.24
C GLU A 155 -21.48 -0.60 0.42
N GLU A 156 -20.38 -1.11 -0.14
CA GLU A 156 -19.90 -2.48 -0.01
C GLU A 156 -18.57 -2.49 0.75
N ALA A 157 -18.47 -3.40 1.73
CA ALA A 157 -17.26 -3.54 2.53
C ALA A 157 -16.93 -5.02 2.77
N GLU A 158 -15.78 -5.44 2.28
CA GLU A 158 -15.30 -6.81 2.43
C GLU A 158 -14.01 -6.89 3.24
N SER A 159 -13.95 -7.88 4.13
CA SER A 159 -12.72 -8.25 4.82
C SER A 159 -12.44 -9.73 4.66
N GLN A 160 -11.30 -10.06 4.06
CA GLN A 160 -10.92 -11.44 3.80
C GLN A 160 -9.61 -11.80 4.50
N PHE A 161 -9.61 -12.95 5.15
CA PHE A 161 -8.43 -13.52 5.80
C PHE A 161 -8.12 -14.85 5.17
N GLY A 162 -6.87 -15.04 4.78
CA GLY A 162 -6.34 -16.33 4.45
C GLY A 162 -5.96 -17.11 5.72
N ARG A 163 -4.78 -17.71 5.73
CA ARG A 163 -4.40 -18.68 6.77
C ARG A 163 -3.68 -18.01 7.92
N GLY A 164 -4.20 -18.14 9.13
CA GLY A 164 -3.50 -17.64 10.31
C GLY A 164 -3.85 -18.31 11.63
N GLY A 165 -3.24 -17.80 12.70
CA GLY A 165 -3.56 -18.19 14.07
C GLY A 165 -4.76 -17.42 14.60
N TYR A 166 -4.73 -16.10 14.43
CA TYR A 166 -5.77 -15.17 14.90
C TYR A 166 -6.10 -14.16 13.80
N ALA A 167 -7.40 -13.88 13.62
CA ALA A 167 -7.93 -12.91 12.68
C ALA A 167 -9.01 -12.07 13.35
N GLU A 168 -8.90 -10.75 13.26
CA GLU A 168 -9.91 -9.80 13.72
C GLU A 168 -10.34 -8.89 12.57
N SER A 169 -11.65 -8.76 12.39
CA SER A 169 -12.24 -7.95 11.32
C SER A 169 -13.19 -6.93 11.93
N GLN A 170 -13.04 -5.67 11.54
CA GLN A 170 -13.98 -4.60 11.88
C GLN A 170 -14.45 -3.93 10.60
N VAL A 171 -15.74 -4.00 10.34
CA VAL A 171 -16.39 -3.26 9.25
C VAL A 171 -17.26 -2.17 9.88
N GLY A 172 -17.04 -0.93 9.48
CA GLY A 172 -17.76 0.22 9.98
C GLY A 172 -19.15 0.35 9.35
N ARG A 173 -19.53 1.56 8.91
CA ARG A 173 -20.85 1.74 8.30
C ARG A 173 -20.80 1.37 6.82
N SER A 174 -21.42 0.24 6.48
CA SER A 174 -21.74 -0.09 5.10
C SER A 174 -23.21 -0.48 4.89
N GLY A 175 -23.65 -0.43 3.63
CA GLY A 175 -24.93 -0.98 3.21
C GLY A 175 -24.90 -2.51 3.29
N ASP A 176 -23.80 -3.08 2.80
CA ASP A 176 -23.50 -4.50 2.80
C ASP A 176 -22.08 -4.74 3.35
N ALA A 177 -21.94 -5.73 4.23
CA ALA A 177 -20.70 -6.05 4.92
C ALA A 177 -20.45 -7.54 4.90
N GLU A 178 -19.32 -7.98 4.34
CA GLU A 178 -18.89 -9.37 4.36
C GLU A 178 -17.55 -9.55 5.06
N SER A 179 -17.41 -10.67 5.77
CA SER A 179 -16.15 -11.07 6.37
C SER A 179 -15.93 -12.57 6.22
N GLN A 180 -14.81 -12.94 5.60
CA GLN A 180 -14.49 -14.34 5.29
C GLN A 180 -13.13 -14.74 5.87
N VAL A 181 -13.07 -15.92 6.48
CA VAL A 181 -11.82 -16.50 7.00
C VAL A 181 -11.60 -17.89 6.38
N TRP A 182 -10.52 -18.05 5.62
CA TRP A 182 -10.18 -19.30 4.96
C TRP A 182 -9.42 -20.26 5.88
N GLU A 183 -10.16 -21.02 6.69
CA GLU A 183 -9.57 -22.15 7.43
C GLU A 183 -9.46 -23.41 6.54
N ARG A 184 -8.32 -24.12 6.65
CA ARG A 184 -8.15 -25.40 5.96
C ARG A 184 -9.07 -26.43 6.59
N ARG A 185 -10.14 -26.81 5.88
CA ARG A 185 -10.96 -28.01 6.17
C ARG A 185 -10.01 -29.19 6.40
N ARG A 186 -9.84 -29.62 7.65
CA ARG A 186 -9.02 -30.80 7.97
C ARG A 186 -9.70 -32.01 7.33
N ARG A 187 -9.02 -32.67 6.39
CA ARG A 187 -9.32 -34.06 6.01
C ARG A 187 -8.77 -34.99 7.07
#